data_AF-A0A415TP07-F1
#
_entry.id   AF-A0A415TP07-F1
#
_cell.length_a   1.000
_cell.length_b   1.000
_cell.length_c   1.000
_cell.angle_alpha   90.00
_cell.angle_beta   90.00
_cell.angle_gamma   90.00
#
_symmetry.space_group_name_H-M   'P 1'
#
loop_
_entity.id
_entity.type
_entity.pdbx_description
1 polymer ?
#
loop_
_entity_poly.entity_id
_entity_poly.type
_entity_poly.pdbx_seq_one_letter_code
_entity_poly.pdbx_strand_id
1 'polypeptide(L)'
;DLKKSVQLIVTYPSIMRDANEKIVFQLINTEQNKTFLEQVPHREFQDLSIVYKVIISADKDAVQSSKITNEFAKRLGMSEEQLFKCAAENTRRIFPPVVRSMNDIMREMFARDGMPQEIADMMIAEIPPEQTMWVISNEKGINGAASMLYENELHELAESLESDLYILPSSVHEVIAVSSDMGSPEMLAQMVVEVNMQEVSLDERLSNQVYHYDKDLRKLTLATDTPNKRLDGIVAEPPLVYDAKERSR
;
A
#
# COMPACT_ATOMS: atom_id res chain seq x y z
N ASP A 1 3.82 42.36 22.61
CA ASP A 1 3.44 41.00 23.06
C ASP A 1 3.77 39.95 22.02
N LEU A 2 4.93 39.31 22.20
CA LEU A 2 5.34 38.11 21.48
C LEU A 2 4.46 36.94 21.94
N LYS A 3 3.49 36.55 21.12
CA LYS A 3 2.84 35.24 21.26
C LYS A 3 3.89 34.16 20.99
N LYS A 4 4.32 33.50 22.05
CA LYS A 4 5.15 32.28 22.04
C LYS A 4 4.41 31.17 21.31
N SER A 5 4.78 30.92 20.06
CA SER A 5 4.54 29.65 19.40
C SER A 5 5.57 28.67 19.93
N VAL A 6 5.16 27.76 20.81
CA VAL A 6 6.02 26.67 21.28
C VAL A 6 6.16 25.67 20.14
N GLN A 7 7.20 25.82 19.33
CA GLN A 7 7.69 24.75 18.48
C GLN A 7 8.34 23.72 19.40
N LEU A 8 7.70 22.56 19.59
CA LEU A 8 8.34 21.42 20.24
C LEU A 8 9.57 21.05 19.41
N ILE A 9 10.76 21.42 19.88
CA ILE A 9 12.01 20.96 19.31
C ILE A 9 12.11 19.47 19.68
N VAL A 10 11.59 18.61 18.82
CA VAL A 10 11.84 17.16 18.92
C VAL A 10 13.33 16.97 18.61
N THR A 11 14.10 16.64 19.63
CA THR A 11 15.55 16.43 19.50
C THR A 11 15.81 14.97 19.09
N TYR A 12 16.90 14.70 18.38
CA TYR A 12 17.31 13.33 18.03
C TYR A 12 17.29 12.34 19.23
N PRO A 13 17.74 12.72 20.44
CA PRO A 13 17.63 11.87 21.63
C PRO A 13 16.20 11.46 22.01
N SER A 14 15.19 12.31 21.76
CA SER A 14 13.79 11.97 22.07
C SER A 14 13.17 10.99 21.07
N ILE A 15 13.66 10.95 19.83
CA ILE A 15 13.21 9.98 18.81
C ILE A 15 13.77 8.58 19.10
N MET A 16 15.01 8.52 19.62
CA MET A 16 15.66 7.26 20.01
C MET A 16 14.96 6.58 21.19
N ARG A 17 14.31 7.36 22.05
CA ARG A 17 13.60 6.85 23.22
C ARG A 17 12.32 6.15 22.78
N ASP A 18 12.25 4.86 23.07
CA ASP A 18 11.12 3.97 22.74
C ASP A 18 10.85 3.87 21.23
N ALA A 19 11.91 4.04 20.41
CA ALA A 19 11.81 3.96 18.95
C ALA A 19 11.21 2.63 18.50
N ASN A 20 11.55 1.52 19.17
CA ASN A 20 11.02 0.18 18.93
C ASN A 20 9.49 0.09 19.02
N GLU A 21 8.82 0.99 19.75
CA GLU A 21 7.35 1.04 19.85
C GLU A 21 6.71 1.99 18.82
N LYS A 22 7.52 2.65 18.00
CA LYS A 22 7.08 3.68 17.04
C LYS A 22 7.54 3.39 15.62
N ILE A 23 8.31 2.32 15.41
CA ILE A 23 8.72 1.87 14.08
C ILE A 23 7.50 1.24 13.41
N VAL A 24 7.16 1.71 12.22
CA VAL A 24 6.08 1.21 11.36
C VAL A 24 6.64 0.91 9.97
N PHE A 25 5.87 0.20 9.15
CA PHE A 25 6.22 -0.05 7.76
C PHE A 25 5.35 0.74 6.78
N GLN A 26 5.82 0.81 5.55
CA GLN A 26 5.03 1.19 4.38
C GLN A 26 5.47 0.33 3.20
N LEU A 27 4.63 0.25 2.19
CA LEU A 27 4.98 -0.34 0.90
C LEU A 27 5.37 0.74 -0.09
N ILE A 28 6.38 0.45 -0.91
CA ILE A 28 6.79 1.26 -2.06
C ILE A 28 7.11 0.35 -3.25
N ASN A 29 7.00 0.86 -4.47
CA ASN A 29 7.41 0.10 -5.66
C ASN A 29 8.92 -0.17 -5.65
N THR A 30 9.34 -1.42 -5.86
CA THR A 30 10.77 -1.79 -5.81
C THR A 30 11.55 -1.18 -6.96
N GLU A 31 11.07 -1.34 -8.19
CA GLU A 31 11.78 -0.90 -9.40
C GLU A 31 11.96 0.62 -9.47
N GLN A 32 10.91 1.36 -9.11
CA GLN A 32 10.93 2.82 -9.07
C GLN A 32 11.86 3.39 -7.97
N ASN A 33 12.08 2.64 -6.89
CA ASN A 33 12.81 3.10 -5.71
C ASN A 33 14.19 2.48 -5.53
N LYS A 34 14.75 1.77 -6.52
CA LYS A 34 16.05 1.07 -6.42
C LYS A 34 17.17 1.87 -5.75
N THR A 35 17.43 3.09 -6.22
CA THR A 35 18.49 3.95 -5.65
C THR A 35 18.20 4.37 -4.20
N PHE A 36 16.93 4.55 -3.83
CA PHE A 36 16.53 4.84 -2.46
C PHE A 36 16.68 3.60 -1.55
N LEU A 37 16.35 2.41 -2.08
CA LEU A 37 16.43 1.13 -1.36
C LEU A 37 17.88 0.77 -0.98
N GLU A 38 18.89 1.22 -1.73
CA GLU A 38 20.31 1.08 -1.35
C GLU A 38 20.65 1.79 -0.03
N GLN A 39 19.87 2.79 0.38
CA GLN A 39 20.14 3.65 1.52
C GLN A 39 19.31 3.32 2.77
N VAL A 40 18.37 2.39 2.66
CA VAL A 40 17.46 2.03 3.75
C VAL A 40 17.37 0.51 3.95
N PRO A 41 17.20 0.03 5.19
CA PRO A 41 16.78 -1.35 5.42
C PRO A 41 15.41 -1.58 4.79
N HIS A 42 15.25 -2.69 4.09
CA HIS A 42 14.02 -3.05 3.40
C HIS A 42 13.88 -4.57 3.27
N ARG A 43 12.66 -4.99 2.95
CA ARG A 43 12.31 -6.38 2.69
C ARG A 43 11.51 -6.49 1.41
N GLU A 44 11.90 -7.43 0.57
CA GLU A 44 11.19 -7.69 -0.68
C GLU A 44 9.79 -8.25 -0.41
N PHE A 45 8.82 -7.78 -1.18
CA PHE A 45 7.44 -8.24 -1.15
C PHE A 45 6.84 -8.17 -2.56
N GLN A 46 6.83 -9.28 -3.29
CA GLN A 46 6.44 -9.31 -4.71
C GLN A 46 7.27 -8.29 -5.53
N ASP A 47 6.62 -7.41 -6.29
CA ASP A 47 7.23 -6.28 -7.00
C ASP A 47 7.38 -5.01 -6.13
N LEU A 48 7.01 -5.09 -4.85
CA LEU A 48 7.10 -4.02 -3.86
C LEU A 48 8.22 -4.29 -2.85
N SER A 49 8.54 -3.25 -2.08
CA SER A 49 9.46 -3.31 -0.95
C SER A 49 8.78 -2.75 0.29
N ILE A 50 8.93 -3.46 1.40
CA ILE A 50 8.58 -3.01 2.73
C ILE A 50 9.74 -2.16 3.24
N VAL A 51 9.47 -0.89 3.58
CA VAL A 51 10.44 0.02 4.18
C VAL A 51 9.93 0.60 5.49
N TYR A 52 10.86 1.06 6.33
CA TYR A 52 10.55 1.41 7.71
C TYR A 52 10.58 2.92 7.98
N LYS A 53 9.67 3.37 8.85
CA LYS A 53 9.61 4.73 9.38
C LYS A 53 9.49 4.69 10.90
N VAL A 54 9.99 5.72 11.57
CA VAL A 54 9.66 5.99 12.98
C VAL A 54 8.62 7.09 13.05
N ILE A 55 7.56 6.86 13.82
CA ILE A 55 6.54 7.88 14.11
C ILE A 55 7.10 8.85 15.16
N ILE A 56 7.07 10.13 14.83
CA ILE A 56 7.47 11.24 15.71
C ILE A 56 6.26 11.75 16.48
N SER A 57 5.16 11.99 15.77
CA SER A 57 3.85 12.30 16.34
C SER A 57 2.74 11.72 15.47
N ALA A 58 1.65 11.32 16.09
CA ALA A 58 0.45 10.85 15.41
C ALA A 58 -0.76 11.41 16.15
N ASP A 59 -1.43 12.34 15.50
CA ASP A 59 -2.56 13.09 16.04
C ASP A 59 -3.81 12.66 15.25
N LYS A 60 -4.98 13.24 15.53
CA LYS A 60 -6.20 12.91 14.77
C LYS A 60 -6.05 13.25 13.28
N ASP A 61 -5.42 14.38 12.98
CA ASP A 61 -5.41 14.97 11.63
C ASP A 61 -4.05 14.89 10.92
N ALA A 62 -2.98 14.50 11.62
CA ALA A 62 -1.64 14.52 11.06
C ALA A 62 -0.73 13.43 11.64
N VAL A 63 0.12 12.86 10.79
CA VAL A 63 1.15 11.90 11.16
C VAL A 63 2.49 12.45 10.73
N GLN A 64 3.37 12.74 11.70
CA GLN A 64 4.76 13.08 11.44
C GLN A 64 5.62 11.85 11.63
N SER A 65 6.44 11.56 10.62
CA SER A 65 7.32 10.40 10.63
C SER A 65 8.63 10.69 9.93
N SER A 66 9.66 9.88 10.23
CA SER A 66 10.95 9.93 9.57
C SER A 66 11.34 8.55 9.05
N LYS A 67 11.92 8.51 7.84
CA LYS A 67 12.41 7.27 7.23
C LYS A 67 13.60 6.74 8.02
N ILE A 68 13.66 5.42 8.20
CA ILE A 68 14.82 4.77 8.82
C ILE A 68 15.84 4.50 7.73
N THR A 69 16.98 5.20 7.77
CA THR A 69 18.11 4.94 6.89
C THR A 69 19.02 3.86 7.45
N ASN A 70 19.94 3.33 6.63
CA ASN A 70 20.97 2.39 7.06
C ASN A 70 21.81 2.96 8.22
N GLU A 71 22.11 4.26 8.20
CA GLU A 71 22.81 4.93 9.30
C GLU A 71 21.96 5.01 10.56
N PHE A 72 20.67 5.30 10.41
CA PHE A 72 19.76 5.40 11.55
C PHE A 72 19.54 4.01 12.20
N ALA A 73 19.34 2.96 11.41
CA ALA A 73 19.24 1.59 11.91
C ALA A 73 20.50 1.16 12.69
N LYS A 74 21.70 1.49 12.18
CA LYS A 74 22.98 1.25 12.89
C LYS A 74 23.04 1.98 14.23
N ARG A 75 22.55 3.21 14.31
CA ARG A 75 22.49 3.98 15.57
C ARG A 75 21.48 3.40 16.55
N LEU A 76 20.34 2.90 16.06
CA LEU A 76 19.36 2.16 16.88
C LEU A 76 19.90 0.80 17.35
N GLY A 77 20.95 0.28 16.70
CA GLY A 77 21.48 -1.05 16.98
C GLY A 77 20.53 -2.17 16.55
N MET A 78 19.67 -1.92 15.56
CA MET A 78 18.65 -2.85 15.09
C MET A 78 18.98 -3.41 13.70
N SER A 79 18.81 -4.72 13.53
CA SER A 79 18.81 -5.37 12.22
C SER A 79 17.50 -5.14 11.47
N GLU A 80 17.49 -5.37 10.15
CA GLU A 80 16.26 -5.34 9.34
C GLU A 80 15.17 -6.27 9.92
N GLU A 81 15.54 -7.48 10.34
CA GLU A 81 14.59 -8.44 10.91
C GLU A 81 13.94 -7.91 12.21
N GLN A 82 14.70 -7.21 13.04
CA GLN A 82 14.18 -6.57 14.25
C GLN A 82 13.27 -5.39 13.91
N LEU A 83 13.63 -4.58 12.90
CA LEU A 83 12.79 -3.50 12.39
C LEU A 83 11.46 -4.05 11.88
N PHE A 84 11.49 -5.15 11.12
CA PHE A 84 10.30 -5.82 10.60
C PHE A 84 9.37 -6.29 11.72
N LYS A 85 9.90 -6.99 12.72
CA LYS A 85 9.11 -7.49 13.87
C LYS A 85 8.41 -6.36 14.60
N CYS A 86 9.16 -5.29 14.93
CA CYS A 86 8.56 -4.09 15.54
C CYS A 86 7.50 -3.45 14.64
N ALA A 87 7.81 -3.28 13.35
CA ALA A 87 6.91 -2.64 12.39
C ALA A 87 5.59 -3.40 12.19
N ALA A 88 5.63 -4.72 12.16
CA ALA A 88 4.43 -5.55 11.98
C ALA A 88 3.44 -5.38 13.15
N GLU A 89 3.93 -5.33 14.39
CA GLU A 89 3.08 -5.12 15.57
C GLU A 89 2.61 -3.66 15.68
N ASN A 90 3.54 -2.72 15.52
CA ASN A 90 3.27 -1.31 15.71
C ASN A 90 2.39 -0.73 14.62
N THR A 91 2.57 -1.13 13.36
CA THR A 91 1.73 -0.60 12.27
C THR A 91 0.27 -0.95 12.52
N ARG A 92 -0.04 -2.20 12.90
CA ARG A 92 -1.42 -2.60 13.25
C ARG A 92 -1.95 -1.85 14.47
N ARG A 93 -1.12 -1.63 15.49
CA ARG A 93 -1.54 -0.92 16.72
C ARG A 93 -1.75 0.58 16.50
N ILE A 94 -0.89 1.23 15.72
CA ILE A 94 -0.89 2.69 15.51
C ILE A 94 -1.82 3.08 14.36
N PHE A 95 -1.90 2.22 13.34
CA PHE A 95 -2.73 2.37 12.16
C PHE A 95 -3.58 1.11 11.96
N PRO A 96 -4.62 0.90 12.79
CA PRO A 96 -5.47 -0.29 12.69
C PRO A 96 -6.01 -0.46 11.26
N PRO A 97 -5.86 -1.66 10.66
CA PRO A 97 -6.40 -1.98 9.35
C PRO A 97 -7.92 -1.79 9.32
N VAL A 98 -8.43 -1.31 8.20
CA VAL A 98 -9.86 -1.19 7.96
C VAL A 98 -10.17 -1.72 6.56
N VAL A 99 -11.21 -2.54 6.48
CA VAL A 99 -11.80 -3.02 5.23
C VAL A 99 -13.23 -2.47 5.15
N ARG A 100 -13.53 -1.73 4.07
CA ARG A 100 -14.84 -1.09 3.87
C ARG A 100 -15.39 -1.39 2.49
N SER A 101 -16.67 -1.66 2.38
CA SER A 101 -17.31 -1.71 1.06
C SER A 101 -17.32 -0.33 0.44
N MET A 102 -17.02 -0.23 -0.85
CA MET A 102 -17.19 1.01 -1.62
C MET A 102 -18.65 1.49 -1.57
N ASN A 103 -19.61 0.57 -1.45
CA ASN A 103 -21.02 0.91 -1.28
C ASN A 103 -21.25 1.72 -0.01
N ASP A 104 -20.67 1.31 1.12
CA ASP A 104 -20.81 2.05 2.38
C ASP A 104 -20.13 3.41 2.33
N ILE A 105 -18.97 3.49 1.67
CA ILE A 105 -18.27 4.76 1.44
C ILE A 105 -19.15 5.70 0.59
N MET A 106 -19.74 5.20 -0.50
CA MET A 106 -20.66 5.97 -1.35
C MET A 106 -21.89 6.45 -0.58
N ARG A 107 -22.48 5.61 0.29
CA ARG A 107 -23.60 6.01 1.17
C ARG A 107 -23.23 7.20 2.03
N GLU A 108 -22.06 7.17 2.65
CA GLU A 108 -21.59 8.28 3.49
C GLU A 108 -21.35 9.55 2.67
N MET A 109 -20.78 9.43 1.47
CA MET A 109 -20.58 10.56 0.57
C MET A 109 -21.91 11.19 0.15
N PHE A 110 -22.85 10.38 -0.35
CA PHE A 110 -24.18 10.84 -0.73
C PHE A 110 -24.93 11.51 0.43
N ALA A 111 -24.84 10.94 1.63
CA ALA A 111 -25.45 11.53 2.82
C ALA A 111 -24.82 12.90 3.17
N ARG A 112 -23.50 13.05 3.04
CA ARG A 112 -22.80 14.34 3.25
C ARG A 112 -23.21 15.40 2.22
N ASP A 113 -23.49 14.98 1.00
CA ASP A 113 -23.98 15.85 -0.08
C ASP A 113 -25.48 16.15 0.01
N GLY A 114 -26.16 15.61 1.03
CA GLY A 114 -27.58 15.86 1.30
C GLY A 114 -28.55 15.00 0.47
N MET A 115 -28.07 13.93 -0.16
CA MET A 115 -28.92 12.98 -0.89
C MET A 115 -29.79 12.18 0.11
N PRO A 116 -31.10 12.05 -0.14
CA PRO A 116 -31.97 11.16 0.62
C PRO A 116 -31.48 9.71 0.59
N GLN A 117 -31.53 9.03 1.74
CA GLN A 117 -30.99 7.68 1.90
C GLN A 117 -31.67 6.68 0.96
N GLU A 118 -32.97 6.83 0.72
CA GLU A 118 -33.72 5.94 -0.17
C GLU A 118 -33.21 6.01 -1.62
N ILE A 119 -32.78 7.19 -2.07
CA ILE A 119 -32.23 7.38 -3.42
C ILE A 119 -30.83 6.75 -3.50
N ALA A 120 -30.00 6.97 -2.46
CA ALA A 120 -28.69 6.35 -2.38
C ALA A 120 -28.79 4.81 -2.36
N ASP A 121 -29.75 4.26 -1.62
CA ASP A 121 -30.05 2.82 -1.57
C ASP A 121 -30.43 2.28 -2.94
N MET A 122 -31.27 2.99 -3.69
CA MET A 122 -31.66 2.60 -5.05
C MET A 122 -30.46 2.56 -6.00
N MET A 123 -29.62 3.60 -6.01
CA MET A 123 -28.44 3.67 -6.88
C MET A 123 -27.44 2.54 -6.57
N ILE A 124 -27.26 2.22 -5.29
CA ILE A 124 -26.33 1.15 -4.88
C ILE A 124 -26.91 -0.23 -5.19
N ALA A 125 -28.22 -0.41 -5.07
CA ALA A 125 -28.87 -1.69 -5.42
C ALA A 125 -28.76 -2.04 -6.91
N GLU A 126 -28.44 -1.08 -7.78
CA GLU A 126 -28.15 -1.33 -9.19
C GLU A 126 -26.76 -1.95 -9.42
N ILE A 127 -25.85 -1.88 -8.44
CA ILE A 127 -24.52 -2.49 -8.51
C ILE A 127 -24.66 -3.98 -8.19
N PRO A 128 -24.32 -4.88 -9.13
CA PRO A 128 -24.39 -6.32 -8.87
C PRO A 128 -23.46 -6.70 -7.71
N PRO A 129 -23.87 -7.62 -6.80
CA PRO A 129 -23.04 -8.05 -5.67
C PRO A 129 -21.63 -8.50 -6.07
N GLU A 130 -21.49 -9.19 -7.19
CA GLU A 130 -20.22 -9.66 -7.77
C GLU A 130 -19.28 -8.53 -8.23
N GLN A 131 -19.81 -7.32 -8.43
CA GLN A 131 -19.03 -6.11 -8.77
C GLN A 131 -18.70 -5.25 -7.54
N THR A 132 -19.02 -5.73 -6.33
CA THR A 132 -18.74 -4.99 -5.11
C THR A 132 -17.24 -4.89 -4.89
N MET A 133 -16.75 -3.66 -4.79
CA MET A 133 -15.36 -3.35 -4.46
C MET A 133 -15.21 -3.06 -2.98
N TRP A 134 -14.06 -3.42 -2.43
CA TRP A 134 -13.70 -3.20 -1.03
C TRP A 134 -12.42 -2.39 -0.93
N VAL A 135 -12.41 -1.35 -0.12
CA VAL A 135 -11.23 -0.56 0.16
C VAL A 135 -10.53 -1.14 1.39
N ILE A 136 -9.26 -1.50 1.22
CA ILE A 136 -8.38 -1.94 2.31
C ILE A 136 -7.38 -0.83 2.58
N SER A 137 -7.46 -0.26 3.78
CA SER A 137 -6.60 0.83 4.24
C SER A 137 -6.37 0.72 5.76
N ASN A 138 -6.19 1.85 6.43
CA ASN A 138 -6.16 1.96 7.89
C ASN A 138 -7.01 3.14 8.37
N GLU A 139 -7.27 3.23 9.68
CA GLU A 139 -8.10 4.27 10.29
C GLU A 139 -7.63 5.72 10.02
N LYS A 140 -6.38 5.91 9.60
CA LYS A 140 -5.81 7.23 9.27
C LYS A 140 -5.80 7.53 7.79
N GLY A 141 -6.03 6.55 6.92
CA GLY A 141 -5.89 6.70 5.46
C GLY A 141 -4.46 7.04 5.02
N ILE A 142 -3.43 6.72 5.81
CA ILE A 142 -2.03 7.09 5.53
C ILE A 142 -1.17 5.84 5.47
N ASN A 143 -0.51 5.63 4.34
CA ASN A 143 0.28 4.44 4.01
C ASN A 143 -0.47 3.11 4.24
N GLY A 144 -1.81 3.13 4.11
CA GLY A 144 -2.70 2.03 4.45
C GLY A 144 -2.70 0.86 3.47
N ALA A 145 -2.09 0.99 2.30
CA ALA A 145 -1.89 -0.16 1.41
C ALA A 145 -1.08 -1.27 2.10
N ALA A 146 -0.23 -0.93 3.07
CA ALA A 146 0.50 -1.90 3.89
C ALA A 146 -0.43 -2.82 4.70
N SER A 147 -1.70 -2.48 4.89
CA SER A 147 -2.69 -3.34 5.54
C SER A 147 -2.91 -4.66 4.80
N MET A 148 -2.64 -4.75 3.49
CA MET A 148 -2.71 -6.02 2.76
C MET A 148 -1.64 -7.05 3.18
N LEU A 149 -0.64 -6.64 3.95
CA LEU A 149 0.34 -7.55 4.55
C LEU A 149 -0.25 -8.34 5.73
N TYR A 150 -1.38 -7.90 6.28
CA TYR A 150 -2.07 -8.62 7.32
C TYR A 150 -3.06 -9.61 6.70
N GLU A 151 -2.68 -10.87 6.77
CA GLU A 151 -3.36 -11.96 6.09
C GLU A 151 -4.77 -12.22 6.65
N ASN A 152 -5.01 -11.97 7.94
CA ASN A 152 -6.34 -12.19 8.56
C ASN A 152 -7.43 -11.33 7.90
N GLU A 153 -7.14 -10.07 7.62
CA GLU A 153 -8.08 -9.11 7.04
C GLU A 153 -8.47 -9.51 5.61
N LEU A 154 -7.51 -10.06 4.84
CA LEU A 154 -7.80 -10.64 3.53
C LEU A 154 -8.63 -11.91 3.65
N HIS A 155 -8.30 -12.77 4.61
CA HIS A 155 -9.00 -14.03 4.83
C HIS A 155 -10.46 -13.82 5.23
N GLU A 156 -10.72 -12.93 6.18
CA GLU A 156 -12.08 -12.60 6.63
C GLU A 156 -12.93 -12.06 5.48
N LEU A 157 -12.34 -11.21 4.62
CA LEU A 157 -13.02 -10.71 3.44
C LEU A 157 -13.30 -11.85 2.43
N ALA A 158 -12.28 -12.65 2.10
CA ALA A 158 -12.40 -13.78 1.17
C ALA A 158 -13.45 -14.82 1.62
N GLU A 159 -13.50 -15.13 2.92
CA GLU A 159 -14.52 -16.00 3.51
C GLU A 159 -15.92 -15.37 3.40
N SER A 160 -16.05 -14.06 3.65
CA SER A 160 -17.34 -13.37 3.54
C SER A 160 -17.89 -13.32 2.10
N LEU A 161 -17.00 -13.33 1.11
CA LEU A 161 -17.35 -13.34 -0.31
C LEU A 161 -17.43 -14.76 -0.89
N GLU A 162 -17.07 -15.78 -0.10
CA GLU A 162 -16.93 -17.17 -0.52
C GLU A 162 -16.04 -17.33 -1.78
N SER A 163 -15.02 -16.48 -1.93
CA SER A 163 -14.21 -16.38 -3.16
C SER A 163 -12.76 -16.00 -2.84
N ASP A 164 -11.86 -16.30 -3.78
CA ASP A 164 -10.53 -15.71 -3.79
C ASP A 164 -10.63 -14.19 -4.04
N LEU A 165 -9.54 -13.46 -3.79
CA LEU A 165 -9.52 -12.01 -4.03
C LEU A 165 -8.50 -11.63 -5.09
N TYR A 166 -8.87 -10.66 -5.91
CA TYR A 166 -7.89 -9.82 -6.59
C TYR A 166 -7.69 -8.52 -5.82
N ILE A 167 -6.42 -8.16 -5.60
CA ILE A 167 -6.01 -6.94 -4.94
C ILE A 167 -5.40 -6.01 -5.99
N LEU A 168 -6.02 -4.84 -6.16
CA LEU A 168 -5.68 -3.79 -7.10
C LEU A 168 -5.05 -2.64 -6.32
N PRO A 169 -3.78 -2.30 -6.57
CA PRO A 169 -3.16 -1.12 -5.98
C PRO A 169 -3.86 0.15 -6.47
N SER A 170 -4.42 0.91 -5.52
CA SER A 170 -4.96 2.24 -5.81
C SER A 170 -3.89 3.31 -5.57
N SER A 171 -3.24 3.27 -4.41
CA SER A 171 -2.13 4.15 -4.06
C SER A 171 -1.28 3.53 -2.95
N VAL A 172 -0.27 4.25 -2.47
CA VAL A 172 0.44 3.90 -1.23
C VAL A 172 -0.49 3.94 0.00
N HIS A 173 -1.65 4.60 -0.07
CA HIS A 173 -2.57 4.79 1.04
C HIS A 173 -3.66 3.72 1.14
N GLU A 174 -3.98 3.02 0.07
CA GLU A 174 -5.01 1.99 0.05
C GLU A 174 -4.90 1.07 -1.16
N VAL A 175 -5.50 -0.12 -1.04
CA VAL A 175 -5.72 -1.04 -2.16
C VAL A 175 -7.19 -1.38 -2.26
N ILE A 176 -7.63 -1.74 -3.46
CA ILE A 176 -8.98 -2.22 -3.72
C ILE A 176 -8.95 -3.74 -3.79
N ALA A 177 -9.86 -4.41 -3.08
CA ALA A 177 -10.08 -5.83 -3.16
C ALA A 177 -11.42 -6.11 -3.86
N VAL A 178 -11.42 -7.12 -4.73
CA VAL A 178 -12.58 -7.59 -5.48
C VAL A 178 -12.62 -9.10 -5.48
N SER A 179 -13.80 -9.69 -5.67
CA SER A 179 -13.92 -11.15 -5.90
C SER A 179 -13.12 -11.57 -7.14
N SER A 180 -12.54 -12.76 -7.11
CA SER A 180 -11.89 -13.34 -8.31
C SER A 180 -12.85 -13.55 -9.48
N ASP A 181 -14.17 -13.50 -9.24
CA ASP A 181 -15.20 -13.60 -10.27
C ASP A 181 -15.47 -12.28 -11.01
N MET A 182 -14.90 -11.15 -10.55
CA MET A 182 -15.17 -9.82 -11.13
C MET A 182 -14.63 -9.68 -12.57
N GLY A 183 -13.55 -10.38 -12.90
CA GLY A 183 -12.92 -10.30 -14.22
C GLY A 183 -11.56 -10.97 -14.26
N SER A 184 -10.91 -10.96 -15.43
CA SER A 184 -9.56 -11.51 -15.56
C SER A 184 -8.52 -10.58 -14.93
N PRO A 185 -7.40 -11.12 -14.41
CA PRO A 185 -6.30 -10.31 -13.88
C PRO A 185 -5.80 -9.25 -14.86
N GLU A 186 -5.74 -9.56 -16.16
CA GLU A 186 -5.25 -8.65 -17.20
C GLU A 186 -6.20 -7.47 -17.42
N MET A 187 -7.51 -7.71 -17.39
CA MET A 187 -8.51 -6.64 -17.46
C MET A 187 -8.37 -5.70 -16.26
N LEU A 188 -8.25 -6.27 -15.06
CA LEU A 188 -8.09 -5.51 -13.82
C LEU A 188 -6.77 -4.73 -13.80
N ALA A 189 -5.67 -5.31 -14.29
CA ALA A 189 -4.39 -4.63 -14.41
C ALA A 189 -4.46 -3.44 -15.38
N GLN A 190 -5.20 -3.57 -16.49
CA GLN A 190 -5.44 -2.46 -17.41
C GLN A 190 -6.17 -1.30 -16.71
N MET A 191 -7.17 -1.59 -15.87
CA MET A 191 -7.85 -0.56 -15.07
C MET A 191 -6.89 0.11 -14.08
N VAL A 192 -6.03 -0.65 -13.39
CA VAL A 192 -5.02 -0.10 -12.47
C VAL A 192 -4.07 0.84 -13.21
N VAL A 193 -3.57 0.44 -14.38
CA VAL A 193 -2.68 1.26 -15.21
C VAL A 193 -3.36 2.57 -15.62
N GLU A 194 -4.62 2.51 -16.07
CA GLU A 194 -5.37 3.69 -16.50
C GLU A 194 -5.55 4.69 -15.37
N VAL A 195 -6.01 4.23 -14.20
CA VAL A 195 -6.19 5.07 -13.01
C VAL A 195 -4.85 5.66 -12.55
N ASN A 196 -3.80 4.84 -12.46
CA ASN A 196 -2.47 5.31 -12.09
C ASN A 196 -2.01 6.45 -13.00
N MET A 197 -2.18 6.30 -14.32
CA MET A 197 -1.69 7.28 -15.29
C MET A 197 -2.50 8.59 -15.34
N GLN A 198 -3.80 8.54 -15.02
CA GLN A 198 -4.71 9.69 -15.14
C GLN A 198 -4.91 10.44 -13.81
N GLU A 199 -5.04 9.70 -12.71
CA GLU A 199 -5.57 10.25 -11.46
C GLU A 199 -4.57 10.19 -10.28
N VAL A 200 -3.54 9.34 -10.34
CA VAL A 200 -2.61 9.13 -9.21
C VAL A 200 -1.26 9.80 -9.47
N SER A 201 -0.78 10.56 -8.49
CA SER A 201 0.55 11.18 -8.58
C SER A 201 1.66 10.13 -8.52
N LEU A 202 2.78 10.40 -9.19
CA LEU A 202 3.85 9.42 -9.35
C LEU A 202 4.44 8.91 -8.02
N ASP A 203 4.43 9.74 -6.98
CA ASP A 203 4.90 9.41 -5.64
C ASP A 203 3.88 8.60 -4.80
N GLU A 204 2.63 8.55 -5.23
CA GLU A 204 1.56 7.75 -4.61
C GLU A 204 1.28 6.43 -5.35
N ARG A 205 1.77 6.26 -6.59
CA ARG A 205 1.62 5.01 -7.35
C ARG A 205 2.38 3.87 -6.67
N LEU A 206 1.70 2.75 -6.46
CA LEU A 206 2.27 1.59 -5.78
C LEU A 206 2.68 0.47 -6.73
N SER A 207 1.79 0.03 -7.63
CA SER A 207 2.10 -0.93 -8.68
C SER A 207 1.05 -0.88 -9.80
N ASN A 208 1.42 -1.39 -10.98
CA ASN A 208 0.54 -1.66 -12.11
C ASN A 208 0.11 -3.14 -12.18
N GLN A 209 0.56 -3.97 -11.23
CA GLN A 209 0.19 -5.37 -11.15
C GLN A 209 -1.10 -5.56 -10.36
N VAL A 210 -1.77 -6.67 -10.62
CA VAL A 210 -2.82 -7.21 -9.77
C VAL A 210 -2.24 -8.36 -8.96
N TYR A 211 -2.62 -8.45 -7.69
CA TYR A 211 -2.29 -9.58 -6.83
C TYR A 211 -3.49 -10.49 -6.69
N HIS A 212 -3.24 -11.79 -6.53
CA HIS A 212 -4.23 -12.82 -6.23
C HIS A 212 -3.99 -13.33 -4.81
N TYR A 213 -5.04 -13.26 -3.98
CA TYR A 213 -5.10 -13.89 -2.68
C TYR A 213 -5.88 -15.19 -2.81
N ASP A 214 -5.17 -16.30 -2.61
CA ASP A 214 -5.77 -17.63 -2.54
C ASP A 214 -6.29 -17.85 -1.11
N LYS A 215 -7.60 -18.03 -0.98
CA LYS A 215 -8.31 -18.14 0.30
C LYS A 215 -7.92 -19.40 1.08
N ASP A 216 -7.72 -20.51 0.37
CA ASP A 216 -7.43 -21.82 0.97
C ASP A 216 -5.95 -21.92 1.36
N LEU A 217 -5.05 -21.45 0.51
CA LEU A 217 -3.60 -21.40 0.77
C LEU A 217 -3.20 -20.23 1.66
N ARG A 218 -4.11 -19.27 1.87
CA ARG A 218 -3.90 -18.04 2.67
C ARG A 218 -2.67 -17.28 2.21
N LYS A 219 -2.53 -17.11 0.90
CA LYS A 219 -1.32 -16.60 0.27
C LYS A 219 -1.63 -15.55 -0.78
N LEU A 220 -0.92 -14.43 -0.69
CA LEU A 220 -0.94 -13.36 -1.68
C LEU A 220 0.22 -13.52 -2.67
N THR A 221 -0.09 -13.59 -3.96
CA THR A 221 0.87 -13.73 -5.08
C THR A 221 0.55 -12.75 -6.20
N LEU A 222 1.50 -12.51 -7.11
CA LEU A 222 1.20 -11.77 -8.34
C LEU A 222 0.23 -12.56 -9.23
N ALA A 223 -0.84 -11.91 -9.68
CA ALA A 223 -1.77 -12.43 -10.68
C ALA A 223 -1.34 -12.04 -12.11
N THR A 224 -0.56 -10.96 -12.24
CA THR A 224 -0.07 -10.44 -13.52
C THR A 224 1.44 -10.20 -13.49
N ASP A 225 2.04 -10.12 -14.67
CA ASP A 225 3.42 -9.65 -14.88
C ASP A 225 3.44 -8.64 -16.02
N THR A 226 2.87 -7.45 -15.78
CA THR A 226 2.87 -6.36 -16.77
C THR A 226 4.31 -5.95 -17.10
N PRO A 227 4.67 -5.79 -18.38
CA PRO A 227 6.07 -5.66 -18.80
C PRO A 227 6.76 -4.39 -18.30
N ASN A 228 6.01 -3.30 -18.07
CA ASN A 228 6.56 -2.08 -17.51
C ASN A 228 6.37 -2.02 -16.01
N LYS A 229 7.42 -2.36 -15.26
CA LYS A 229 7.44 -2.29 -13.79
C LYS A 229 7.72 -0.88 -13.27
N ARG A 230 8.20 0.04 -14.12
CA ARG A 230 8.30 1.46 -13.78
C ARG A 230 6.95 2.13 -13.91
N LEU A 231 6.63 2.98 -12.94
CA LEU A 231 5.34 3.68 -12.86
C LEU A 231 5.39 5.10 -13.46
N ASP A 232 6.55 5.55 -13.93
CA ASP A 232 6.77 6.89 -14.52
C ASP A 232 6.52 6.95 -16.03
N GLY A 233 6.02 5.86 -16.63
CA GLY A 233 5.75 5.78 -18.06
C GLY A 233 7.02 5.64 -18.93
N ILE A 234 8.21 5.61 -18.32
CA ILE A 234 9.45 5.35 -19.05
C ILE A 234 9.54 3.83 -19.27
N VAL A 235 9.34 3.40 -20.51
CA VAL A 235 9.57 2.01 -20.89
C VAL A 235 11.07 1.75 -20.84
N ALA A 236 11.51 0.84 -19.96
CA ALA A 236 12.88 0.36 -20.01
C ALA A 236 13.10 -0.31 -21.38
N GLU A 237 14.06 0.19 -22.16
CA GLU A 237 14.44 -0.48 -23.41
C GLU A 237 14.87 -1.91 -23.07
N PRO A 238 14.32 -2.95 -23.74
CA PRO A 238 14.78 -4.30 -23.51
C PRO A 238 16.29 -4.37 -23.82
N PRO A 239 17.08 -5.09 -23.02
CA PRO A 239 18.51 -5.24 -23.32
C PRO A 239 18.65 -5.81 -24.73
N LEU A 240 19.27 -5.02 -25.62
CA LEU A 240 19.61 -5.46 -26.97
C LEU A 240 20.59 -6.63 -26.84
N VAL A 241 20.09 -7.85 -26.97
CA VAL A 241 20.93 -9.03 -27.15
C VAL A 241 21.52 -8.95 -28.55
N TYR A 242 22.62 -8.21 -28.70
CA TYR A 242 23.45 -8.36 -29.88
C TYR A 242 24.21 -9.68 -29.75
N ASP A 243 23.85 -10.61 -30.63
CA ASP A 243 24.40 -11.94 -30.79
C ASP A 243 25.92 -12.01 -30.60
N ALA A 244 26.33 -12.73 -29.55
CA ALA A 244 27.67 -13.30 -29.46
C ALA A 244 27.78 -14.50 -30.42
N LYS A 245 27.75 -14.24 -31.73
CA LYS A 245 28.17 -15.19 -32.77
C LYS A 245 28.88 -14.45 -33.88
N GLU A 246 30.15 -14.14 -33.66
CA GLU A 246 31.19 -14.14 -34.71
C GLU A 246 32.56 -13.73 -34.12
N ARG A 247 33.19 -14.63 -33.35
CA ARG A 247 34.66 -14.76 -33.32
C ARG A 247 35.02 -16.23 -33.11
N SER A 248 34.79 -16.99 -34.16
CA SER A 248 35.46 -18.27 -34.37
C SER A 248 35.87 -18.31 -35.84
N ARG A 249 37.03 -17.73 -36.12
CA ARG A 249 38.00 -18.12 -37.17
C ARG A 249 39.23 -17.23 -37.07
#